data_AF-A0A6I2Y8B8-F1
#
_entry.id   AF-A0A6I2Y8B8-F1
#
_cell.length_a   1.000
_cell.length_b   1.000
_cell.length_c   1.000
_cell.angle_alpha   90.00
_cell.angle_beta   90.00
_cell.angle_gamma   90.00
#
_symmetry.space_group_name_H-M   'P 1'
#
loop_
_entity.id
_entity.type
_entity.pdbx_description
1 polymer ?
#
loop_
_entity_poly.entity_id
_entity_poly.type
_entity_poly.pdbx_seq_one_letter_code
_entity_poly.pdbx_strand_id
1 'polypeptide(L)' 'MDGVFISVEVNGDAAADAALAAKLEEVCPVSIFKGTPSGVEINAEFLDECVLCGLCLDAAPDGAVTVTKLYSGETLTR' A
#
# COMPACT_ATOMS: atom_id res chain seq x y z
N MET A 1 0.32 4.79 14.54
CA MET A 1 -0.46 3.65 15.08
C MET A 1 -0.56 2.67 13.94
N ASP A 2 -0.29 1.39 14.16
CA ASP A 2 -0.36 0.38 13.10
C ASP A 2 -1.81 -0.11 12.93
N GLY A 3 -2.15 -0.67 11.78
CA GLY A 3 -3.48 -1.23 11.51
C GLY A 3 -3.76 -2.48 12.35
N VAL A 4 -5.04 -2.75 12.61
CA VAL A 4 -5.49 -3.93 13.40
C VAL A 4 -5.87 -5.09 12.50
N PHE A 5 -6.48 -4.80 11.34
CA PHE A 5 -6.94 -5.80 10.39
C PHE A 5 -6.04 -5.91 9.17
N ILE A 6 -5.40 -4.80 8.78
CA ILE A 6 -4.63 -4.70 7.55
C ILE A 6 -3.27 -4.08 7.82
N SER A 7 -2.22 -4.71 7.28
CA SER A 7 -0.91 -4.10 7.08
C SER A 7 -0.64 -3.96 5.60
N VAL A 8 0.08 -2.90 5.23
CA VAL A 8 0.55 -2.66 3.87
C VAL A 8 2.02 -2.33 3.91
N GLU A 9 2.80 -2.99 3.06
CA GLU A 9 4.23 -2.79 2.91
C GLU A 9 4.53 -2.43 1.45
N VAL A 10 5.45 -1.47 1.26
CA VAL A 10 6.03 -1.14 -0.05
C VAL A 10 7.53 -1.43 0.03
N ASN A 11 8.02 -2.32 -0.83
CA ASN A 11 9.33 -2.93 -0.68
C ASN A 11 10.45 -2.15 -1.38
N GLY A 12 11.60 -2.03 -0.71
CA GLY A 12 12.88 -1.65 -1.32
C GLY A 12 12.85 -0.34 -2.10
N ASP A 13 13.39 -0.36 -3.32
CA ASP A 13 13.49 0.81 -4.20
C ASP A 13 12.11 1.37 -4.59
N ALA A 14 11.07 0.54 -4.60
CA ALA A 14 9.71 0.96 -4.93
C ALA A 14 9.15 1.95 -3.89
N ALA A 15 9.56 1.84 -2.62
CA ALA A 15 9.15 2.77 -1.59
C ALA A 15 9.74 4.18 -1.80
N ALA A 16 10.86 4.30 -2.53
CA ALA A 16 11.51 5.57 -2.82
C ALA A 16 11.14 6.16 -4.20
N ASP A 17 10.34 5.45 -5.00
CA ASP A 17 9.94 5.89 -6.33
C ASP A 17 8.76 6.89 -6.25
N ALA A 18 9.04 8.15 -6.56
CA ALA A 18 8.05 9.23 -6.52
C ALA A 18 6.93 9.06 -7.58
N ALA A 19 7.22 8.46 -8.73
CA ALA A 19 6.22 8.22 -9.78
C ALA A 19 5.26 7.09 -9.36
N LEU A 20 5.81 6.01 -8.78
CA LEU A 20 4.99 4.96 -8.18
C LEU A 20 4.18 5.50 -7.01
N ALA A 21 4.75 6.36 -6.18
CA ALA A 21 4.06 6.94 -5.04
C ALA A 21 2.84 7.78 -5.44
N ALA A 22 2.99 8.64 -6.45
CA ALA A 22 1.87 9.38 -7.03
C ALA A 22 0.80 8.43 -7.60
N LYS A 23 1.22 7.33 -8.24
CA LYS A 23 0.29 6.33 -8.76
C LYS A 23 -0.48 5.60 -7.66
N LEU A 24 0.20 5.17 -6.59
CA LEU A 24 -0.41 4.48 -5.46
C LEU A 24 -1.42 5.38 -4.71
N GLU A 25 -1.09 6.66 -4.54
CA GLU A 25 -2.01 7.66 -3.99
C GLU A 25 -3.25 7.84 -4.88
N GLU A 26 -3.09 7.92 -6.21
CA GLU A 26 -4.19 8.07 -7.16
C GLU A 26 -5.16 6.87 -7.14
N VAL A 27 -4.65 5.64 -7.08
CA VAL A 27 -5.48 4.43 -7.24
C VAL A 27 -6.11 3.92 -5.96
N CYS A 28 -5.63 4.35 -4.79
CA CYS A 28 -6.13 3.86 -3.52
C CYS A 28 -7.43 4.60 -3.14
N PRO A 29 -8.59 3.92 -3.11
CA PRO A 29 -9.88 4.58 -2.89
C PRO A 29 -10.06 5.10 -1.45
N VAL A 30 -9.19 4.70 -0.53
CA VAL A 30 -9.28 5.01 0.91
C VAL A 30 -8.02 5.68 1.45
N SER A 31 -7.17 6.24 0.58
CA SER A 31 -6.07 7.12 0.98
C SER A 31 -5.00 6.50 1.90
N ILE A 32 -4.75 5.19 1.77
CA ILE A 32 -3.67 4.50 2.50
C ILE A 32 -2.29 4.99 2.07
N PHE A 33 -2.13 5.33 0.79
CA PHE A 33 -0.86 5.79 0.26
C PHE A 33 -0.89 7.28 0.05
N LYS A 34 0.21 7.94 0.41
CA LYS A 34 0.46 9.34 0.14
C LYS A 34 1.76 9.45 -0.64
N GLY A 35 1.67 10.02 -1.84
CA GLY A 35 2.80 10.28 -2.70
C GLY A 35 3.60 11.47 -2.22
N THR A 36 4.91 11.33 -2.18
CA THR A 36 5.83 12.43 -1.87
C THR A 36 6.95 12.48 -2.91
N PRO A 37 7.68 13.61 -3.02
CA PRO A 37 8.89 13.66 -3.84
C PRO A 37 9.98 12.66 -3.42
N SER A 38 9.90 12.09 -2.22
CA SER A 38 10.85 11.10 -1.70
C SER A 38 10.34 9.66 -1.80
N GLY A 39 9.15 9.44 -2.35
CA GLY A 39 8.51 8.12 -2.45
C GLY A 39 7.20 8.02 -1.67
N VAL A 40 6.88 6.82 -1.21
CA VAL A 40 5.57 6.45 -0.64
C VAL A 40 5.57 6.65 0.88
N GLU A 41 4.61 7.42 1.38
CA GLU A 41 4.23 7.42 2.80
C GLU A 41 2.96 6.58 3.00
N ILE A 42 2.95 5.71 4.02
CA ILE A 42 1.76 4.96 4.43
C ILE A 42 0.99 5.83 5.45
N ASN A 43 -0.26 6.16 5.15
CA ASN A 43 -1.17 6.77 6.10
C ASN A 43 -1.83 5.68 6.96
N ALA A 44 -1.24 5.46 8.12
CA ALA A 44 -1.65 4.36 9.00
C ALA A 44 -3.07 4.50 9.56
N GLU A 45 -3.63 5.72 9.61
CA GLU A 45 -5.02 5.96 10.03
C GLU A 45 -6.06 5.32 9.11
N PHE A 46 -5.69 5.05 7.85
CA PHE A 46 -6.58 4.48 6.83
C PHE A 46 -6.31 3.00 6.52
N LEU A 47 -5.35 2.36 7.19
CA LEU A 47 -5.01 0.95 6.92
C LEU A 47 -6.24 0.04 7.01
N ASP A 48 -7.04 0.22 8.06
CA ASP A 48 -8.23 -0.60 8.31
C ASP A 48 -9.44 -0.20 7.47
N GLU A 49 -9.34 0.88 6.68
CA GLU A 49 -10.34 1.23 5.65
C GLU A 49 -10.11 0.47 4.34
N CYS A 50 -9.05 -0.35 4.24
CA CYS A 50 -8.77 -1.14 3.06
C CYS A 50 -9.92 -2.09 2.71
N VAL A 51 -10.51 -1.89 1.54
CA VAL A 51 -11.61 -2.72 0.99
C VAL A 51 -11.14 -3.92 0.17
N LEU A 52 -9.84 -4.26 0.21
CA LEU A 52 -9.22 -5.38 -0.52
C LEU A 52 -9.47 -5.34 -2.05
N CYS A 53 -9.49 -4.14 -2.64
CA CYS A 53 -9.78 -3.95 -4.08
C CYS A 53 -8.68 -4.45 -5.02
N GLY A 54 -7.44 -4.64 -4.55
CA GLY A 54 -6.30 -5.07 -5.36
C GLY A 54 -5.64 -3.99 -6.22
N LEU A 55 -6.21 -2.78 -6.32
CA LEU A 55 -5.72 -1.74 -7.23
C LEU A 55 -4.24 -1.34 -6.99
N CYS A 56 -3.78 -1.34 -5.74
CA CYS A 56 -2.38 -1.07 -5.42
C CYS A 56 -1.43 -2.18 -5.90
N LEU A 57 -1.87 -3.43 -5.88
CA LEU A 57 -1.11 -4.59 -6.39
C LEU A 57 -1.02 -4.52 -7.92
N ASP A 58 -2.08 -4.04 -8.58
CA ASP A 58 -2.15 -3.90 -10.03
C ASP A 58 -1.34 -2.71 -10.56
N ALA A 59 -1.24 -1.64 -9.78
CA ALA A 59 -0.54 -0.42 -10.15
C ALA A 59 0.97 -0.48 -9.90
N ALA A 60 1.44 -1.44 -9.10
CA ALA A 60 2.83 -1.59 -8.73
C ALA A 60 3.50 -2.77 -9.47
N PRO A 61 4.83 -2.75 -9.64
CA PRO A 61 5.57 -3.93 -10.08
C PRO A 61 5.34 -5.13 -9.16
N ASP A 62 5.50 -6.34 -9.70
CA ASP A 62 5.42 -7.58 -8.92
C ASP A 62 6.36 -7.53 -7.69
N GLY A 63 5.83 -7.94 -6.54
CA GLY A 63 6.50 -7.90 -5.24
C GLY A 63 6.70 -6.52 -4.62
N ALA A 64 6.35 -5.42 -5.31
CA ALA A 64 6.56 -4.06 -4.79
C ALA A 64 5.58 -3.71 -3.67
N VAL A 65 4.34 -4.20 -3.72
CA VAL A 65 3.32 -3.98 -2.68
C VAL A 65 2.88 -5.31 -2.11
N THR A 66 2.79 -5.38 -0.79
CA THR A 66 2.22 -6.51 -0.05
C THR A 66 1.11 -6.02 0.86
N VAL A 67 -0.06 -6.66 0.80
CA VAL A 67 -1.18 -6.40 1.71
C VAL A 67 -1.39 -7.62 2.60
N THR A 68 -1.26 -7.48 3.90
CA THR A 68 -1.39 -8.57 4.88
C THR A 68 -2.68 -8.43 5.66
N LYS A 69 -3.51 -9.47 5.65
CA LYS A 69 -4.69 -9.60 6.52
C LYS A 69 -4.23 -10.07 7.89
N LEU A 70 -4.12 -9.16 8.85
CA LEU A 70 -3.54 -9.44 10.17
C LEU A 70 -4.36 -10.46 10.98
N TYR A 71 -5.65 -10.59 10.69
CA TYR A 71 -6.55 -11.54 11.36
C TYR A 71 -6.43 -12.99 10.85
N SER A 72 -5.85 -13.21 9.65
CA SER A 72 -5.68 -14.55 9.07
C SER A 72 -4.24 -14.90 8.76
N GLY A 73 -3.34 -13.92 8.71
CA GLY A 73 -1.95 -14.08 8.24
C GLY A 73 -1.81 -14.23 6.73
N GLU A 74 -2.91 -14.11 5.97
CA GLU A 74 -2.88 -14.20 4.51
C GLU A 74 -2.26 -12.93 3.90
N THR A 75 -1.34 -13.11 2.96
CA THR A 75 -0.69 -12.03 2.21
C THR A 75 -1.18 -12.01 0.77
N LEU A 76 -1.55 -10.82 0.29
CA LEU A 76 -1.86 -10.55 -1.10
C LEU A 76 -0.66 -9.84 -1.76
N THR A 77 -0.14 -10.43 -2.83
CA THR A 77 0.97 -9.91 -3.62
C THR A 77 0.82 -10.39 -5.07
N ARG A 78 1.54 -9.76 -6.01
CA ARG A 78 1.69 -10.20 -7.39
C ARG A 78 3.12 -10.59 -7.66
#